data_AF-A0A7V6A309-F1
#
_entry.id   AF-A0A7V6A309-F1
#
_cell.length_a   1.000
_cell.length_b   1.000
_cell.length_c   1.000
_cell.angle_alpha   90.00
_cell.angle_beta   90.00
_cell.angle_gamma   90.00
#
_symmetry.space_group_name_H-M   'P 1'
#
loop_
_entity.id
_entity.type
_entity.pdbx_description
1 polymer ?
#
loop_
_entity_poly.entity_id
_entity_poly.type
_entity_poly.pdbx_seq_one_letter_code
_entity_poly.pdbx_strand_id
1 'polypeptide(L)'
;MKIEDLLSLPVHPVSSPGAEVAGKGKDKFAQCLKEAVALQQQEAGPQALGGPAPLDGVAQAGATGAAQEMVDTVLSRLEIFQEALSRPGLSLKGLSPLAQALAKDSQHLNSLAKSLPADSSLRPIVEETAALTYTESAKFSRGDYL
;
A
#
# COMPACT_ATOMS: atom_id res chain seq x y z
N MET A 1 6.79 38.17 -23.57
CA MET A 1 6.11 36.90 -23.91
C MET A 1 4.82 36.86 -23.11
N LYS A 2 3.67 36.84 -23.80
CA LYS A 2 2.32 36.90 -23.19
C LYS A 2 1.73 35.48 -23.16
N ILE A 3 0.90 35.20 -22.16
CA ILE A 3 0.41 33.87 -21.77
C ILE A 3 -0.67 33.33 -22.74
N GLU A 4 -0.97 34.08 -23.80
CA GLU A 4 -2.08 33.84 -24.72
C GLU A 4 -1.74 32.81 -25.82
N ASP A 5 -0.47 32.41 -25.95
CA ASP A 5 0.01 31.45 -26.96
C ASP A 5 -0.06 29.97 -26.53
N LEU A 6 -0.45 29.69 -25.27
CA LEU A 6 -0.52 28.33 -24.73
C LEU A 6 -1.91 27.66 -24.87
N LEU A 7 -2.89 28.33 -25.47
CA LEU A 7 -4.27 27.82 -25.62
C LEU A 7 -4.62 27.33 -27.03
N SER A 8 -3.66 27.30 -27.96
CA SER A 8 -3.88 26.81 -29.32
C SER A 8 -3.23 25.43 -29.53
N LEU A 9 -3.70 24.43 -28.79
CA LEU A 9 -3.52 23.04 -29.21
C LEU A 9 -4.77 22.59 -30.00
N PRO A 10 -4.62 22.16 -31.27
CA PRO A 10 -5.74 21.60 -32.01
C PRO A 10 -6.16 20.29 -31.35
N VAL A 11 -7.32 20.31 -30.72
CA VAL A 11 -8.05 19.09 -30.35
C VAL A 11 -8.47 18.42 -31.66
N HIS A 12 -7.68 17.45 -32.11
CA HIS A 12 -8.14 16.53 -33.13
C HIS A 12 -9.22 15.64 -32.50
N PRO A 13 -10.47 15.67 -32.99
CA PRO A 13 -11.43 14.65 -32.61
C PRO A 13 -10.95 13.32 -33.18
N VAL A 14 -10.45 12.44 -32.31
CA VAL A 14 -10.34 11.02 -32.66
C VAL A 14 -11.73 10.55 -33.05
N SER A 15 -11.84 10.20 -34.33
CA SER A 15 -13.04 9.67 -34.94
C SER A 15 -13.62 8.54 -34.10
N SER A 16 -14.87 8.70 -33.68
CA SER A 16 -15.74 7.56 -33.45
C SER A 16 -15.91 6.79 -34.76
N PRO A 17 -15.74 5.46 -34.78
CA PRO A 17 -16.51 4.59 -35.63
C PRO A 17 -17.65 4.04 -34.79
N GLY A 18 -18.80 4.70 -34.84
CA GLY A 18 -20.06 4.07 -34.52
C GLY A 18 -20.62 3.42 -35.77
N ALA A 19 -20.47 2.10 -35.90
CA ALA A 19 -21.43 1.21 -36.58
C ALA A 19 -21.05 -0.25 -36.31
N GLU A 20 -21.86 -0.89 -35.46
CA GLU A 20 -22.17 -2.32 -35.39
C GLU A 20 -21.04 -3.36 -35.50
N VAL A 21 -20.77 -4.08 -34.39
CA VAL A 21 -21.08 -5.52 -34.28
C VAL A 21 -21.21 -5.86 -32.80
N ALA A 22 -22.38 -6.38 -32.42
CA ALA A 22 -22.65 -6.98 -31.12
C ALA A 22 -21.64 -8.08 -30.76
N GLY A 23 -21.16 -8.08 -29.50
CA GLY A 23 -20.54 -9.23 -28.86
C GLY A 23 -19.15 -9.64 -29.37
N LYS A 24 -18.08 -8.98 -28.90
CA LYS A 24 -16.69 -9.48 -29.10
C LYS A 24 -15.62 -8.96 -28.13
N GLY A 25 -16.03 -8.33 -27.01
CA GLY A 25 -15.09 -7.85 -25.98
C GLY A 25 -14.60 -8.95 -25.03
N LYS A 26 -15.48 -9.92 -24.70
CA LYS A 26 -15.12 -11.07 -23.85
C LYS A 26 -14.17 -12.04 -24.54
N ASP A 27 -14.26 -12.17 -25.86
CA ASP A 27 -13.44 -13.12 -26.62
C ASP A 27 -11.98 -12.69 -26.72
N LYS A 28 -11.72 -11.38 -26.83
CA LYS A 28 -10.36 -10.81 -26.90
C LYS A 28 -9.59 -11.06 -25.59
N PHE A 29 -10.24 -10.83 -24.45
CA PHE A 29 -9.63 -11.11 -23.14
C PHE A 29 -9.40 -12.61 -22.92
N ALA A 30 -10.40 -13.44 -23.24
CA ALA A 30 -10.27 -14.89 -23.13
C ALA A 30 -9.17 -15.44 -24.05
N GLN A 31 -8.95 -14.81 -25.21
CA GLN A 31 -7.90 -15.17 -26.14
C GLN A 31 -6.51 -14.78 -25.62
N CYS A 32 -6.33 -13.57 -25.08
CA CYS A 32 -5.09 -13.18 -24.41
C CYS A 32 -4.76 -14.09 -23.21
N LEU A 33 -5.77 -14.50 -22.44
CA LEU A 33 -5.55 -15.37 -21.29
C LEU A 33 -5.13 -16.79 -21.73
N LYS A 34 -5.74 -17.33 -22.80
CA LYS A 34 -5.35 -18.62 -23.37
C LYS A 34 -3.95 -18.60 -23.96
N GLU A 35 -3.57 -17.51 -24.61
CA GLU A 35 -2.25 -17.32 -25.21
C GLU A 35 -1.16 -17.23 -24.14
N ALA A 36 -1.42 -16.52 -23.03
CA ALA A 36 -0.52 -16.46 -21.88
C ALA A 36 -0.32 -17.84 -21.20
N VAL A 37 -1.41 -18.62 -21.04
CA VAL A 37 -1.34 -19.96 -20.45
C VAL A 37 -0.63 -20.95 -21.36
N ALA A 38 -0.80 -20.84 -22.68
CA ALA A 38 -0.11 -21.69 -23.65
C ALA A 38 1.40 -21.42 -23.69
N LEU A 39 1.81 -20.15 -23.62
CA LEU A 39 3.21 -19.75 -23.48
C LEU A 39 3.84 -20.33 -22.21
N GLN A 40 3.09 -20.40 -21.11
CA GLN A 40 3.57 -20.94 -19.84
C GLN A 40 3.66 -22.48 -19.81
N GLN A 41 2.89 -23.19 -20.63
CA GLN A 41 2.96 -24.66 -20.76
C GLN A 41 4.00 -25.15 -21.78
N GLN A 42 4.53 -24.27 -22.62
CA GLN A 42 5.51 -24.63 -23.64
C GLN A 42 6.97 -24.58 -23.13
N GLU A 43 7.21 -24.12 -21.89
CA GLU A 43 8.51 -24.21 -21.21
C GLU A 43 8.62 -25.44 -20.29
N ALA A 44 8.33 -26.63 -20.84
CA ALA A 44 8.73 -27.90 -20.23
C ALA A 44 9.72 -28.62 -21.17
N GLY A 45 10.96 -28.11 -21.22
CA GLY A 45 12.10 -28.75 -21.87
C GLY A 45 13.37 -28.42 -21.08
N PRO A 46 14.17 -29.41 -20.65
CA PRO A 46 15.31 -29.14 -19.79
C PRO A 46 16.50 -28.72 -20.64
N GLN A 47 16.82 -27.42 -20.71
CA GLN A 47 18.15 -26.97 -21.08
C GLN A 47 18.61 -25.81 -20.19
N ALA A 48 19.72 -26.06 -19.52
CA ALA A 48 20.49 -25.12 -18.73
C ALA A 48 21.17 -24.09 -19.64
N LEU A 49 21.06 -22.80 -19.31
CA LEU A 49 22.10 -21.75 -19.44
C LEU A 49 21.50 -20.37 -19.12
N GLY A 50 22.06 -19.71 -18.10
CA GLY A 50 21.80 -18.29 -17.79
C GLY A 50 20.61 -18.06 -16.87
N GLY A 51 20.84 -18.13 -15.56
CA GLY A 51 19.81 -17.80 -14.58
C GLY A 51 19.31 -16.36 -14.76
N PRO A 52 17.99 -16.11 -14.75
CA PRO A 52 17.48 -14.75 -14.69
C PRO A 52 17.96 -14.15 -13.37
N ALA A 53 18.67 -13.01 -13.45
CA ALA A 53 18.85 -12.17 -12.28
C ALA A 53 17.46 -11.91 -11.67
N PRO A 54 17.27 -12.08 -10.35
CA PRO A 54 15.97 -11.89 -9.75
C PRO A 54 15.54 -10.45 -10.00
N LEU A 55 14.36 -10.30 -10.61
CA LEU A 55 13.68 -9.03 -10.78
C LEU A 55 13.08 -8.62 -9.42
N ASP A 56 13.93 -8.46 -8.40
CA ASP A 56 13.51 -8.12 -7.04
C ASP A 56 12.93 -6.69 -6.94
N GLY A 57 13.29 -5.81 -7.88
CA GLY A 57 12.97 -4.38 -7.81
C GLY A 57 11.47 -4.04 -7.85
N VAL A 58 10.64 -4.81 -8.55
CA VAL A 58 9.20 -4.51 -8.67
C VAL A 58 8.41 -4.95 -7.44
N ALA A 59 8.74 -6.09 -6.84
CA ALA A 59 8.12 -6.53 -5.59
C ALA A 59 8.54 -5.63 -4.42
N GLN A 60 9.81 -5.20 -4.42
CA GLN A 60 10.38 -4.34 -3.39
C GLN A 60 9.76 -2.93 -3.38
N ALA A 61 9.51 -2.34 -4.56
CA ALA A 61 8.84 -1.02 -4.67
C ALA A 61 7.39 -1.05 -4.12
N GLY A 62 6.64 -2.12 -4.36
CA GLY A 62 5.30 -2.30 -3.82
C GLY A 62 5.29 -2.48 -2.30
N ALA A 63 6.24 -3.26 -1.76
CA ALA A 63 6.38 -3.46 -0.32
C ALA A 63 6.76 -2.17 0.43
N THR A 64 7.61 -1.33 -0.17
CA THR A 64 7.96 -0.02 0.42
C THR A 64 6.80 0.97 0.42
N GLY A 65 5.99 1.01 -0.65
CA GLY A 65 4.81 1.89 -0.71
C GLY A 65 3.75 1.51 0.34
N ALA A 66 3.40 0.23 0.42
CA ALA A 66 2.46 -0.27 1.42
C ALA A 66 2.97 -0.05 2.86
N ALA A 67 4.28 -0.12 3.07
CA ALA A 67 4.90 0.18 4.35
C ALA A 67 4.75 1.65 4.76
N GLN A 68 4.95 2.57 3.82
CA GLN A 68 4.78 4.01 4.06
C GLN A 68 3.32 4.34 4.40
N GLU A 69 2.37 3.87 3.60
CA GLU A 69 0.95 4.10 3.83
C GLU A 69 0.49 3.57 5.21
N MET A 70 1.01 2.41 5.61
CA MET A 70 0.70 1.85 6.92
C MET A 70 1.30 2.70 8.05
N VAL A 71 2.53 3.18 7.94
CA VAL A 71 3.14 4.08 8.92
C VAL A 71 2.31 5.37 9.04
N ASP A 72 1.97 6.02 7.93
CA ASP A 72 1.18 7.25 7.94
C ASP A 72 -0.18 7.04 8.61
N THR A 73 -0.86 5.94 8.28
CA THR A 73 -2.15 5.58 8.91
C THR A 73 -2.03 5.42 10.42
N VAL A 74 -0.96 4.78 10.90
CA VAL A 74 -0.73 4.55 12.33
C VAL A 74 -0.35 5.84 13.05
N LEU A 75 0.47 6.69 12.42
CA LEU A 75 0.81 8.01 12.96
C LEU A 75 -0.44 8.89 13.09
N SER A 76 -1.29 8.95 12.06
CA SER A 76 -2.57 9.66 12.16
C SER A 76 -3.46 9.10 13.28
N ARG A 77 -3.46 7.78 13.51
CA ARG A 77 -4.22 7.18 14.62
C ARG A 77 -3.65 7.56 15.98
N LEU A 78 -2.33 7.63 16.12
CA LEU A 78 -1.66 8.10 17.34
C LEU A 78 -2.01 9.56 17.64
N GLU A 79 -2.04 10.42 16.62
CA GLU A 79 -2.47 11.82 16.76
C GLU A 79 -3.91 11.91 17.24
N ILE A 80 -4.83 11.17 16.63
CA ILE A 80 -6.24 11.11 17.06
C ILE A 80 -6.33 10.62 18.52
N PHE A 81 -5.54 9.61 18.89
CA PHE A 81 -5.51 9.08 20.25
C PHE A 81 -5.04 10.14 21.26
N GLN A 82 -3.96 10.86 20.95
CA GLN A 82 -3.44 11.94 21.78
C GLN A 82 -4.43 13.12 21.89
N GLU A 83 -5.06 13.52 20.79
CA GLU A 83 -6.06 14.57 20.80
C GLU A 83 -7.25 14.17 21.67
N ALA A 84 -7.69 12.93 21.56
CA ALA A 84 -8.82 12.42 22.31
C ALA A 84 -8.52 12.30 23.82
N LEU A 85 -7.27 11.99 24.20
CA LEU A 85 -6.80 12.08 25.59
C LEU A 85 -6.78 13.50 26.14
N SER A 86 -6.57 14.49 25.28
CA SER A 86 -6.48 15.90 25.67
C SER A 86 -7.86 16.57 25.83
N ARG A 87 -8.96 15.90 25.46
CA ARG A 87 -10.31 16.45 25.48
C ARG A 87 -10.99 16.25 26.85
N PRO A 88 -11.18 17.32 27.65
CA PRO A 88 -11.90 17.21 28.93
C PRO A 88 -13.38 16.94 28.65
N GLY A 89 -13.82 15.72 28.92
CA GLY A 89 -15.21 15.27 28.70
C GLY A 89 -15.33 13.96 27.92
N LEU A 90 -14.25 13.48 27.30
CA LEU A 90 -14.23 12.19 26.65
C LEU A 90 -13.92 11.10 27.70
N SER A 91 -14.82 10.13 27.84
CA SER A 91 -14.60 9.00 28.74
C SER A 91 -13.46 8.14 28.23
N LEU A 92 -12.52 7.79 29.12
CA LEU A 92 -11.44 6.86 28.79
C LEU A 92 -11.97 5.51 28.30
N LYS A 93 -13.15 5.06 28.76
CA LYS A 93 -13.78 3.84 28.20
C LYS A 93 -14.08 3.97 26.71
N GLY A 94 -14.38 5.18 26.22
CA GLY A 94 -14.57 5.48 24.81
C GLY A 94 -13.30 5.40 23.98
N LEU A 95 -12.11 5.49 24.61
CA LEU A 95 -10.81 5.37 23.94
C LEU A 95 -10.30 3.94 23.85
N SER A 96 -10.91 3.00 24.60
CA SER A 96 -10.49 1.60 24.60
C SER A 96 -10.42 0.94 23.21
N PRO A 97 -11.39 1.17 22.30
CA PRO A 97 -11.29 0.63 20.93
C PRO A 97 -10.08 1.20 20.17
N LEU A 98 -9.77 2.48 20.39
CA LEU A 98 -8.65 3.16 19.75
C LEU A 98 -7.31 2.61 20.27
N ALA A 99 -7.17 2.43 21.59
CA ALA A 99 -6.00 1.80 22.19
C ALA A 99 -5.81 0.34 21.73
N GLN A 100 -6.90 -0.42 21.55
CA GLN A 100 -6.83 -1.78 21.01
C GLN A 100 -6.40 -1.79 19.54
N ALA A 101 -6.84 -0.80 18.75
CA ALA A 101 -6.37 -0.63 17.38
C ALA A 101 -4.87 -0.34 17.33
N LEU A 102 -4.37 0.55 18.20
CA LEU A 102 -2.92 0.79 18.35
C LEU A 102 -2.16 -0.50 18.70
N ALA A 103 -2.66 -1.31 19.63
CA ALA A 103 -2.01 -2.58 19.96
C ALA A 103 -1.89 -3.51 18.72
N LYS A 104 -2.94 -3.62 17.90
CA LYS A 104 -2.91 -4.41 16.65
C LYS A 104 -1.95 -3.80 15.62
N ASP A 105 -1.99 -2.48 15.46
CA ASP A 105 -1.12 -1.76 14.54
C ASP A 105 0.36 -1.99 14.89
N SER A 106 0.72 -2.03 16.18
CA SER A 106 2.07 -2.37 16.62
C SER A 106 2.51 -3.78 16.17
N GLN A 107 1.61 -4.75 16.19
CA GLN A 107 1.89 -6.13 15.75
C GLN A 107 2.06 -6.21 14.23
N HIS A 108 1.24 -5.45 13.49
CA HIS A 108 1.33 -5.37 12.04
C HIS A 108 2.62 -4.67 11.59
N LEU A 109 2.98 -3.54 12.20
CA LEU A 109 4.23 -2.84 11.92
C LEU A 109 5.45 -3.70 12.26
N ASN A 110 5.43 -4.43 13.37
CA ASN A 110 6.50 -5.38 13.71
C ASN A 110 6.64 -6.51 12.68
N SER A 111 5.53 -6.98 12.11
CA SER A 111 5.55 -8.00 11.06
C SER A 111 6.08 -7.42 9.75
N LEU A 112 5.69 -6.19 9.44
CA LEU A 112 6.16 -5.45 8.27
C LEU A 112 7.68 -5.16 8.36
N ALA A 113 8.17 -4.71 9.51
CA ALA A 113 9.60 -4.46 9.75
C ALA A 113 10.47 -5.69 9.44
N LYS A 114 9.98 -6.89 9.76
CA LYS A 114 10.65 -8.17 9.47
C LYS A 114 10.66 -8.52 7.98
N SER A 115 9.67 -8.05 7.22
CA SER A 115 9.58 -8.25 5.77
C SER A 115 10.37 -7.22 4.96
N LEU A 116 10.77 -6.10 5.58
CA LEU A 116 11.55 -5.05 4.94
C LEU A 116 13.03 -5.45 4.79
N PRO A 117 13.69 -5.05 3.70
CA PRO A 117 15.13 -5.23 3.51
C PRO A 117 15.92 -4.63 4.69
N ALA A 118 17.01 -5.29 5.08
CA ALA A 118 17.85 -4.83 6.19
C ALA A 118 18.43 -3.43 5.95
N ASP A 119 18.72 -3.10 4.69
CA ASP A 119 19.31 -1.81 4.29
C ASP A 119 18.25 -0.73 4.00
N SER A 120 16.97 -1.00 4.26
CA SER A 120 15.89 -0.04 4.02
C SER A 120 15.90 1.08 5.06
N SER A 121 15.94 2.34 4.62
CA SER A 121 15.80 3.52 5.48
C SER A 121 14.44 3.61 6.17
N LEU A 122 13.42 2.91 5.66
CA LEU A 122 12.07 2.90 6.22
C LEU A 122 11.95 1.95 7.43
N ARG A 123 12.80 0.92 7.49
CA ARG A 123 12.80 -0.06 8.57
C ARG A 123 12.91 0.56 9.98
N PRO A 124 13.87 1.46 10.28
CA PRO A 124 13.93 2.08 11.61
C PRO A 124 12.68 2.90 11.94
N ILE A 125 12.09 3.57 10.95
CA ILE A 125 10.85 4.34 11.15
C ILE A 125 9.68 3.41 11.51
N VAL A 126 9.55 2.28 10.81
CA VAL A 126 8.51 1.27 11.08
C VAL A 126 8.71 0.66 12.47
N GLU A 127 9.94 0.32 12.85
CA GLU A 127 10.26 -0.25 14.16
C GLU A 127 9.98 0.74 15.30
N GLU A 128 10.39 2.01 15.15
CA GLU A 128 10.13 3.06 16.13
C GLU A 128 8.63 3.34 16.26
N THR A 129 7.92 3.44 15.14
CA THR A 129 6.46 3.61 15.13
C THR A 129 5.79 2.43 15.84
N ALA A 130 6.20 1.19 15.56
CA ALA A 130 5.67 0.01 16.23
C ALA A 130 5.88 0.07 17.75
N ALA A 131 7.07 0.47 18.20
CA ALA A 131 7.41 0.59 19.61
C ALA A 131 6.60 1.71 20.31
N LEU A 132 6.44 2.86 19.66
CA LEU A 132 5.65 3.98 20.15
C LEU A 132 4.18 3.57 20.30
N THR A 133 3.59 3.00 19.24
CA THR A 133 2.21 2.53 19.22
C THR A 133 1.95 1.48 20.31
N TYR A 134 2.88 0.52 20.49
CA TYR A 134 2.80 -0.45 21.57
C TYR A 134 2.81 0.25 22.94
N THR A 135 3.75 1.17 23.16
CA THR A 135 3.91 1.88 24.43
C THR A 135 2.66 2.65 24.83
N GLU A 136 2.06 3.40 23.91
CA GLU A 136 0.83 4.15 24.19
C GLU A 136 -0.35 3.21 24.48
N SER A 137 -0.48 2.11 23.74
CA SER A 137 -1.53 1.10 24.02
C SER A 137 -1.34 0.41 25.38
N ALA A 138 -0.09 0.17 25.78
CA ALA A 138 0.27 -0.45 27.05
C ALA A 138 0.03 0.50 28.23
N LYS A 139 0.43 1.77 28.10
CA LYS A 139 0.11 2.84 29.07
C LYS A 139 -1.39 2.93 29.30
N PHE A 140 -2.17 2.88 28.22
CA PHE A 140 -3.62 2.91 28.30
C PHE A 140 -4.18 1.72 29.05
N SER A 141 -3.72 0.52 28.71
CA SER A 141 -4.15 -0.73 29.34
C SER A 141 -3.79 -0.81 30.83
N ARG A 142 -2.66 -0.19 31.21
CA ARG A 142 -2.22 -0.09 32.61
C ARG A 142 -3.01 0.96 33.41
N GLY A 143 -3.67 1.88 32.73
CA GLY A 143 -4.43 2.97 33.36
C GLY A 143 -3.58 4.20 33.67
N ASP A 144 -2.46 4.42 32.97
CA ASP A 144 -1.58 5.57 33.22
C ASP A 144 -2.21 6.94 32.89
N TYR A 145 -3.34 6.95 32.19
CA TYR A 145 -4.07 8.17 31.83
C TYR A 145 -5.24 8.47 32.79
N LEU A 146 -5.33 7.78 33.94
CA LEU A 146 -6.34 7.97 34.99
C LEU A 146 -5.85 8.87 36.13
#